data_AF-A0AAV5JJZ9-F1
#
_entry.id   AF-A0AAV5JJZ9-F1
#
_cell.length_a   1.000
_cell.length_b   1.000
_cell.length_c   1.000
_cell.angle_alpha   90.00
_cell.angle_beta   90.00
_cell.angle_gamma   90.00
#
_symmetry.space_group_name_H-M   'P 1'
#
loop_
_entity.id
_entity.type
_entity.pdbx_description
1 polymer ?
#
loop_
_entity_poly.entity_id
_entity_poly.type
_entity_poly.pdbx_seq_one_letter_code
_entity_poly.pdbx_strand_id
1 'polypeptide(L)'
;MQQREKAWFSTSVKSRLQYLGPNPGLPCISEQPIQDLSIDSSTGPVGAFCLLVLDPDQVDYLNLKSNQRVEFASRLDATGAKCWTSERINP
;
A
#
# COMPACT_ATOMS: atom_id res chain seq x y z
N MET A 1 8.11 -9.57 -10.12
CA MET A 1 6.82 -9.63 -10.85
C MET A 1 5.77 -10.48 -10.13
N GLN A 2 6.14 -11.66 -9.60
CA GLN A 2 5.21 -12.59 -8.92
C GLN A 2 4.44 -12.01 -7.71
N GLN A 3 5.05 -11.13 -6.90
CA GLN A 3 4.37 -10.55 -5.74
C GLN A 3 3.19 -9.64 -6.14
N ARG A 4 3.33 -8.87 -7.23
CA ARG A 4 2.25 -8.01 -7.78
C ARG A 4 1.05 -8.85 -8.21
N GLU A 5 1.32 -9.96 -8.88
CA GLU A 5 0.28 -10.89 -9.32
C GLU A 5 -0.39 -11.61 -8.14
N LYS A 6 0.40 -12.07 -7.16
CA LYS A 6 -0.15 -12.67 -5.93
C LYS A 6 -1.03 -11.68 -5.17
N ALA A 7 -0.60 -10.43 -5.03
CA ALA A 7 -1.37 -9.37 -4.40
C ALA A 7 -2.68 -9.12 -5.16
N TRP A 8 -2.62 -9.01 -6.49
CA TRP A 8 -3.80 -8.89 -7.34
C TRP A 8 -4.81 -10.01 -7.09
N PHE A 9 -4.38 -11.27 -7.13
CA PHE A 9 -5.26 -12.42 -6.92
C PHE A 9 -5.79 -12.57 -5.49
N SER A 10 -5.12 -11.97 -4.49
CA SER A 10 -5.62 -11.92 -3.11
C SER A 10 -6.74 -10.89 -2.90
N THR A 11 -6.90 -9.92 -3.80
CA THR A 11 -7.99 -8.94 -3.71
C THR A 11 -9.31 -9.49 -4.26
N SER A 12 -10.44 -8.96 -3.76
CA SER A 12 -11.75 -9.31 -4.29
C SER A 12 -11.94 -8.77 -5.71
N VAL A 13 -12.79 -9.44 -6.49
CA VAL A 13 -13.17 -8.99 -7.85
C VAL A 13 -13.67 -7.53 -7.82
N LYS A 14 -14.46 -7.16 -6.80
CA LYS A 14 -14.96 -5.78 -6.62
C LYS A 14 -13.83 -4.75 -6.45
N SER A 15 -12.75 -5.09 -5.77
CA SER A 15 -11.58 -4.21 -5.63
C SER A 15 -10.86 -4.04 -6.97
N ARG A 16 -10.70 -5.14 -7.73
CA ARG A 16 -10.06 -5.11 -9.06
C ARG A 16 -10.81 -4.25 -10.07
N LEU A 17 -12.15 -4.24 -10.00
CA LEU A 17 -12.99 -3.40 -10.87
C LEU A 17 -12.70 -1.90 -10.74
N GLN A 18 -12.22 -1.43 -9.59
CA GLN A 18 -11.90 -0.01 -9.39
C GLN A 18 -10.79 0.47 -10.32
N TYR A 19 -9.90 -0.44 -10.77
CA TYR A 19 -8.82 -0.12 -11.71
C TYR A 19 -9.28 -0.02 -13.17
N LEU A 20 -10.54 -0.39 -13.47
CA LEU A 20 -11.15 -0.25 -14.80
C LEU A 20 -12.04 1.00 -14.91
N GLY A 21 -12.21 1.74 -13.82
CA GLY A 21 -13.01 2.96 -13.77
C GLY A 21 -12.36 4.14 -14.50
N PRO A 22 -13.01 5.32 -14.46
CA PRO A 22 -12.43 6.54 -15.02
C PRO A 22 -11.11 6.89 -14.33
N ASN A 23 -10.25 7.60 -15.06
CA ASN A 23 -8.95 8.01 -14.54
C ASN A 23 -9.12 8.92 -13.31
N PRO A 24 -8.57 8.54 -12.14
CA PRO A 24 -8.70 9.35 -10.94
C PRO A 24 -8.04 10.72 -11.15
N GLY A 25 -8.70 11.78 -10.65
CA GLY A 25 -8.18 13.16 -10.72
C GLY A 25 -8.47 13.90 -12.02
N LEU A 26 -9.09 13.27 -13.02
CA LEU A 26 -9.56 13.95 -14.24
C LEU A 26 -11.07 14.24 -14.18
N PRO A 27 -11.55 15.33 -14.83
CA PRO A 27 -12.98 15.58 -14.95
C PRO A 27 -13.69 14.43 -15.64
N CYS A 28 -14.84 14.00 -15.10
CA CYS A 28 -15.73 13.07 -15.78
C CYS A 28 -16.58 13.86 -16.78
N ILE A 29 -16.23 13.79 -18.06
CA ILE A 29 -16.90 14.57 -19.13
C ILE A 29 -18.20 13.89 -19.60
N SER A 30 -18.41 12.61 -19.25
CA SER A 30 -19.62 11.88 -19.62
C SER A 30 -20.60 11.73 -18.45
N GLU A 31 -21.88 11.99 -18.71
CA GLU A 31 -23.02 11.47 -17.93
C GLU A 31 -23.32 10.00 -18.31
N GLN A 32 -22.36 9.31 -18.94
CA GLN A 32 -22.60 7.94 -19.37
C GLN A 32 -22.79 7.07 -18.12
N PRO A 33 -23.87 6.26 -18.08
CA PRO A 33 -24.04 5.30 -17.00
C PRO A 33 -22.77 4.46 -16.95
N ILE A 34 -22.26 4.25 -15.73
CA ILE A 34 -21.11 3.37 -15.46
C ILE A 34 -21.42 2.08 -16.23
N GLN A 35 -20.70 1.84 -17.31
CA GLN A 35 -20.83 0.63 -18.10
C GLN A 35 -20.70 -0.55 -17.12
N ASP A 36 -21.47 -1.62 -17.29
CA ASP A 36 -21.35 -2.81 -16.44
C ASP A 36 -19.94 -3.41 -16.59
N LEU A 37 -18.99 -2.85 -15.84
CA LEU A 37 -17.60 -3.26 -15.83
C LEU A 37 -17.56 -4.62 -15.18
N SER A 38 -17.21 -5.62 -15.97
CA SER A 38 -16.94 -6.97 -15.50
C SER A 38 -15.46 -7.28 -15.72
N ILE A 39 -14.89 -8.04 -14.80
CA ILE A 39 -13.52 -8.54 -14.92
C ILE A 39 -13.55 -10.03 -14.63
N ASP A 40 -12.94 -10.82 -15.52
CA ASP A 40 -12.76 -12.23 -15.27
C ASP A 40 -11.80 -12.41 -14.09
N SER A 41 -12.23 -13.20 -13.10
CA SER A 41 -11.46 -13.56 -11.92
C SER A 41 -10.06 -14.14 -12.23
N SER A 42 -9.89 -14.74 -13.41
CA SER A 42 -8.62 -15.31 -13.89
C SER A 42 -7.68 -14.29 -14.53
N THR A 43 -8.17 -13.08 -14.86
CA THR A 43 -7.37 -12.04 -15.51
C THR A 43 -6.30 -11.53 -14.55
N GLY A 44 -5.06 -11.43 -15.03
CA GLY A 44 -3.92 -10.88 -14.29
C GLY A 44 -4.00 -9.37 -14.02
N PRO A 45 -3.02 -8.79 -13.31
CA PRO A 45 -3.04 -7.39 -12.92
C PRO A 45 -3.00 -6.44 -14.12
N VAL A 46 -3.99 -5.55 -14.21
CA VAL A 46 -4.06 -4.49 -15.22
C VAL A 46 -2.92 -3.47 -15.06
N GLY A 47 -2.60 -2.72 -16.12
CA GLY A 47 -1.48 -1.77 -16.12
C GLY A 47 -1.52 -0.74 -14.99
N ALA A 48 -2.72 -0.26 -14.64
CA ALA A 48 -2.93 0.70 -13.56
C ALA A 48 -2.78 0.10 -12.14
N PHE A 49 -2.78 -1.22 -12.00
CA PHE A 49 -2.60 -1.87 -10.70
C PHE A 49 -1.12 -1.92 -10.30
N CYS A 50 -0.81 -1.37 -9.13
CA CYS A 50 0.53 -1.36 -8.56
C CYS A 50 0.54 -2.08 -7.21
N LEU A 51 1.59 -2.85 -6.95
CA LEU A 51 1.94 -3.28 -5.60
C LEU A 51 2.99 -2.31 -5.06
N LEU A 52 2.62 -1.54 -4.05
CA LEU A 52 3.54 -0.65 -3.33
C LEU A 52 4.02 -1.35 -2.06
N VAL A 53 5.34 -1.46 -1.90
CA VAL A 53 5.98 -1.99 -0.68
C VAL A 53 6.69 -0.84 0.01
N LEU A 54 6.32 -0.59 1.26
CA LEU A 54 7.02 0.37 2.13
C LEU A 54 7.98 -0.41 3.02
N ASP A 55 9.28 -0.13 2.89
CA ASP A 55 10.31 -0.58 3.82
C ASP A 55 10.73 0.62 4.69
N PRO A 56 10.12 0.80 5.88
CA PRO A 56 10.34 2.00 6.67
C PRO A 56 11.73 1.98 7.29
N ASP A 57 12.41 3.13 7.28
CA ASP A 57 13.67 3.30 8.01
C ASP A 57 13.48 3.87 9.41
N GLN A 58 12.33 4.49 9.66
CA GLN A 58 11.95 5.05 10.94
C GLN A 58 10.47 4.76 11.24
N VAL A 59 10.16 4.54 12.52
CA VAL A 59 8.79 4.34 13.02
C VAL A 59 8.62 5.12 14.32
N ASP A 60 7.61 5.99 14.39
CA ASP A 60 7.25 6.72 15.61
C ASP A 60 6.04 6.05 16.27
N TYR A 61 6.24 5.51 17.47
CA TYR A 61 5.20 4.87 18.26
C TYR A 61 4.73 5.79 19.38
N LEU A 62 3.45 6.17 19.35
CA LEU A 62 2.82 7.00 20.38
C LEU A 62 1.73 6.21 21.11
N ASN A 63 1.83 6.10 22.43
CA ASN A 63 0.82 5.55 23.31
C ASN A 63 0.23 6.63 24.22
N LEU A 64 -0.98 7.06 23.89
CA LEU A 64 -1.70 8.10 24.63
C LEU A 64 -2.15 7.64 26.03
N LYS A 65 -2.44 6.34 26.21
CA LYS A 65 -2.91 5.81 27.50
C LYS A 65 -1.80 5.81 28.55
N SER A 66 -0.57 5.49 28.15
CA SER A 66 0.60 5.49 29.03
C SER A 66 1.43 6.77 28.96
N ASN A 67 1.07 7.72 28.10
CA ASN A 67 1.85 8.92 27.77
C ASN A 67 3.31 8.59 27.43
N GLN A 68 3.50 7.64 26.51
CA GLN A 68 4.82 7.17 26.09
C GLN A 68 4.98 7.34 24.59
N ARG A 69 6.13 7.87 24.17
CA ARG A 69 6.55 7.93 22.79
C ARG A 69 7.89 7.24 22.61
N VAL A 70 8.02 6.42 21.57
CA VAL A 70 9.23 5.68 21.25
C VAL A 70 9.52 5.83 19.77
N GLU A 71 10.69 6.35 19.44
CA GLU A 71 11.19 6.39 18.07
C GLU A 71 12.03 5.13 17.80
N PHE A 72 11.75 4.46 16.69
CA PHE A 72 12.54 3.37 16.17
C PHE A 72 13.25 3.84 14.92
N ALA A 73 14.56 3.64 14.86
CA ALA A 73 15.37 3.96 13.69
C ALA A 73 16.16 2.73 13.27
N SER A 74 16.18 2.49 11.96
CA SER A 74 16.99 1.45 11.36
C SER A 74 18.33 2.00 10.90
N ARG A 75 19.36 1.16 11.01
CA ARG A 75 20.71 1.43 10.50
C ARG A 75 21.21 0.16 9.83
N LEU A 76 22.05 0.32 8.82
CA LEU A 76 22.77 -0.82 8.26
C LEU A 76 23.98 -1.12 9.16
N ASP A 77 24.16 -2.38 9.53
CA ASP A 77 25.37 -2.82 10.22
C ASP A 77 26.54 -3.02 9.25
N ALA A 78 27.69 -3.43 9.76
CA ALA A 78 28.90 -3.68 8.96
C ALA A 78 28.72 -4.78 7.90
N THR A 79 27.69 -5.63 8.02
CA THR A 79 27.34 -6.68 7.07
C THR A 79 26.29 -6.23 6.04
N GLY A 80 25.76 -5.01 6.19
CA GLY A 80 24.66 -4.49 5.37
C GLY A 80 23.29 -4.98 5.82
N ALA A 81 23.18 -5.64 6.99
CA ALA A 81 21.90 -6.05 7.54
C ALA A 81 21.23 -4.88 8.29
N LYS A 82 19.90 -4.82 8.21
CA LYS A 82 19.10 -3.77 8.87
C LYS A 82 18.99 -4.09 10.36
N CYS A 83 19.66 -3.28 11.19
CA CYS A 83 19.56 -3.32 12.64
C CYS A 83 18.66 -2.18 13.13
N TRP A 84 17.84 -2.44 14.14
CA TRP A 84 16.91 -1.47 14.71
C TRP A 84 17.38 -1.01 16.09
N THR A 85 17.32 0.30 16.32
CA THR A 85 17.49 0.92 17.63
C THR A 85 16.19 1.60 18.05
N SER A 86 15.93 1.66 19.35
CA SER A 86 14.76 2.36 19.90
C SER A 86 15.17 3.33 21.00
N GLU A 87 14.49 4.49 21.02
CA GLU A 87 14.71 5.53 22.01
C GLU A 87 13.36 6.03 22.54
N ARG A 88 13.22 6.11 23.87
CA ARG A 88 12.08 6.80 24.48
C ARG A 88 12.30 8.29 24.37
N ILE A 89 11.37 8.98 23.75
CA ILE A 89 11.40 10.43 23.57
C ILE A 89 10.22 11.08 24.27
N ASN A 90 10.25 12.41 24.39
CA ASN A 90 9.15 13.16 24.95
C ASN A 90 7.90 13.00 24.03
N PRO A 91 6.74 12.64 24.60
CA PRO A 91 5.47 12.60 23.88
C PRO A 91 5.11 13.94 23.22
#